data_AF-A0A2E9FE29-F1
#
_entry.id   AF-A0A2E9FE29-F1
#
_cell.length_a   1.000
_cell.length_b   1.000
_cell.length_c   1.000
_cell.angle_alpha   90.00
_cell.angle_beta   90.00
_cell.angle_gamma   90.00
#
_symmetry.space_group_name_H-M   'P 1'
#
loop_
_entity.id
_entity.type
_entity.pdbx_description
1 polymer ?
#
loop_
_entity_poly.entity_id
_entity_poly.type
_entity_poly.pdbx_seq_one_letter_code
_entity_poly.pdbx_strand_id
1 'polypeptide(L)'
;MKNVAILGASDNPNRYAYLAQVKLQEQGYFVYPISKSGKDILGVRGYTRLNQVDEKLDTITLYLNPIHLIDVLDDILEKKPRRVIFNPGTESETHIKRLEQADIVVERACTLVLLSTNQFESM
;
A
#
# COMPACT_ATOMS: atom_id res chain seq x y z
N MET A 1 -13.35 4.56 -1.30
CA MET A 1 -13.61 3.19 -0.77
C MET A 1 -12.55 2.91 0.30
N LYS A 2 -12.81 2.07 1.32
CA LYS A 2 -11.88 1.90 2.46
C LYS A 2 -10.89 0.73 2.33
N ASN A 3 -10.73 0.16 1.13
CA ASN A 3 -9.87 -1.01 0.90
C ASN A 3 -8.43 -0.55 0.61
N VAL A 4 -7.51 -0.90 1.51
CA VAL A 4 -6.11 -0.46 1.45
C VAL A 4 -5.18 -1.66 1.41
N ALA A 5 -4.41 -1.81 0.34
CA ALA A 5 -3.36 -2.81 0.28
C ALA A 5 -2.03 -2.23 0.79
N ILE A 6 -1.33 -3.01 1.62
CA ILE A 6 0.01 -2.66 2.12
C ILE A 6 1.01 -3.55 1.40
N LEU A 7 1.72 -2.98 0.43
CA LEU A 7 2.79 -3.69 -0.27
C LEU A 7 4.09 -3.61 0.54
N GLY A 8 4.68 -4.76 0.85
CA GLY A 8 5.81 -4.82 1.79
C GLY A 8 5.35 -4.88 3.25
N ALA A 9 4.18 -5.45 3.50
CA ALA A 9 3.66 -5.70 4.85
C ALA A 9 4.64 -6.55 5.68
N SER A 10 4.63 -6.36 6.99
CA SER A 10 5.52 -7.07 7.93
C SER A 10 4.80 -7.32 9.25
N ASP A 11 5.04 -8.50 9.84
CA ASP A 11 4.63 -8.89 11.19
C ASP A 11 5.54 -8.32 12.30
N ASN A 12 6.61 -7.61 11.94
CA ASN A 12 7.54 -7.01 12.89
C ASN A 12 7.02 -5.66 13.40
N PRO A 13 6.72 -5.51 14.71
CA PRO A 13 6.17 -4.29 15.29
C PRO A 13 7.02 -3.04 15.11
N ASN A 14 8.33 -3.20 14.89
CA ASN A 14 9.26 -2.08 14.70
C ASN A 14 9.26 -1.54 13.26
N ARG A 15 8.51 -2.14 12.32
CA ARG A 15 8.45 -1.73 10.92
C ARG A 15 7.29 -0.77 10.69
N TYR A 16 7.52 0.29 9.93
CA TYR A 16 6.47 1.26 9.58
C TYR A 16 5.25 0.63 8.88
N ALA A 17 5.43 -0.44 8.10
CA ALA A 17 4.32 -1.17 7.50
C ALA A 17 3.36 -1.78 8.54
N TYR A 18 3.92 -2.32 9.65
CA TYR A 18 3.13 -2.84 10.76
C TYR A 18 2.36 -1.70 11.46
N LEU A 19 3.05 -0.61 11.79
CA LEU A 19 2.43 0.56 12.42
C LEU A 19 1.31 1.16 11.55
N ALA A 20 1.50 1.19 10.23
CA ALA A 20 0.49 1.64 9.29
C ALA A 20 -0.72 0.72 9.28
N GLN A 21 -0.52 -0.61 9.32
CA GLN A 21 -1.62 -1.56 9.42
C GLN A 21 -2.43 -1.37 10.70
N VAL A 22 -1.78 -1.25 11.86
CA VAL A 22 -2.46 -0.96 13.14
C VAL A 22 -3.34 0.28 12.99
N LYS A 23 -2.76 1.39 12.53
CA LYS A 23 -3.49 2.66 12.43
C LYS A 23 -4.63 2.64 11.42
N LEU A 24 -4.45 1.95 10.30
CA LEU A 24 -5.51 1.74 9.31
C LEU A 24 -6.67 0.93 9.90
N GLN A 25 -6.38 -0.14 10.65
CA GLN A 25 -7.43 -0.93 11.30
C GLN A 25 -8.14 -0.13 12.40
N GLU A 26 -7.41 0.63 13.22
CA GLU A 26 -7.98 1.52 14.24
C GLU A 26 -8.94 2.57 13.65
N GLN A 27 -8.65 3.04 12.44
CA GLN A 27 -9.52 3.99 11.71
C GLN A 27 -10.60 3.31 10.85
N GLY A 28 -10.73 1.98 10.94
CA GLY A 28 -11.79 1.21 10.30
C GLY A 28 -11.61 1.02 8.79
N TYR A 29 -10.37 1.00 8.30
CA TYR A 29 -10.06 0.59 6.93
C TYR A 29 -10.00 -0.93 6.81
N PHE A 30 -10.38 -1.46 5.65
CA PHE A 30 -10.16 -2.85 5.31
C PHE A 30 -8.74 -2.98 4.74
N VAL A 31 -7.89 -3.73 5.45
CA VAL A 31 -6.47 -3.84 5.10
C VAL A 31 -6.20 -5.16 4.39
N TYR A 32 -5.34 -5.12 3.37
CA TYR A 32 -4.88 -6.27 2.62
C TYR A 32 -3.35 -6.33 2.66
N PRO A 33 -2.75 -7.06 3.63
CA PRO A 33 -1.31 -7.16 3.78
C PRO A 33 -0.69 -8.03 2.68
N ILE A 34 0.20 -7.44 1.87
CA ILE A 34 0.90 -8.13 0.79
C ILE A 34 2.39 -8.21 1.12
N SER A 35 2.92 -9.43 1.21
CA SER A 35 4.33 -9.68 1.53
C SER A 35 4.81 -10.99 0.93
N LYS A 36 6.14 -11.17 0.79
CA LYS A 36 6.70 -12.42 0.24
C LYS A 36 6.30 -13.67 1.03
N SER A 37 6.09 -13.53 2.34
CA SER A 37 5.73 -14.65 3.21
C SER A 37 4.24 -14.98 3.18
N GLY A 38 3.38 -14.03 2.79
CA GLY A 38 1.92 -14.18 2.82
C GLY A 38 1.36 -14.49 4.21
N LYS A 39 2.10 -14.22 5.28
CA LYS A 39 1.65 -14.48 6.65
C LYS A 39 0.50 -13.56 7.03
N ASP A 40 -0.40 -14.10 7.84
CA ASP A 40 -1.42 -13.31 8.52
C ASP A 40 -0.76 -12.32 9.47
N ILE A 41 -1.23 -11.07 9.45
CA ILE A 41 -0.70 -9.97 10.26
C ILE A 41 -1.88 -9.34 10.99
N LEU A 42 -1.78 -9.19 12.31
CA LEU A 42 -2.81 -8.53 13.12
C LEU A 42 -4.23 -9.09 12.91
N GLY A 43 -4.34 -10.42 12.78
CA GLY A 43 -5.61 -11.11 12.55
C GLY A 43 -6.20 -10.93 11.14
N VAL A 44 -5.45 -10.36 10.21
CA VAL A 44 -5.84 -10.17 8.81
C VAL A 44 -5.07 -11.13 7.92
N ARG A 45 -5.79 -11.77 6.99
CA ARG A 45 -5.22 -12.70 6.02
C ARG A 45 -4.08 -12.05 5.23
N GLY A 46 -2.93 -12.70 5.18
CA GLY A 46 -1.81 -12.28 4.34
C GLY A 46 -1.91 -12.81 2.90
N TYR A 47 -1.34 -12.06 1.97
CA TYR A 47 -1.26 -12.43 0.55
C TYR A 47 0.17 -12.34 0.04
N THR A 48 0.52 -13.16 -0.95
CA THR A 48 1.85 -13.14 -1.58
C THR A 48 1.93 -12.26 -2.82
N ARG A 49 0.78 -11.91 -3.39
CA ARG A 49 0.62 -11.09 -4.60
C ARG A 49 -0.62 -10.23 -4.48
N LEU A 50 -0.64 -9.08 -5.15
CA LEU A 50 -1.80 -8.19 -5.19
C LEU A 50 -2.98 -8.84 -5.91
N ASN A 51 -2.71 -9.62 -6.97
CA ASN A 51 -3.75 -10.25 -7.78
C ASN A 51 -4.64 -11.23 -7.01
N GLN A 52 -4.18 -11.77 -5.87
CA GLN A 52 -4.96 -12.65 -4.99
C GLN A 52 -6.05 -11.94 -4.18
N VAL A 53 -6.06 -10.60 -4.17
CA VAL A 53 -7.09 -9.80 -3.51
C VAL A 53 -8.23 -9.59 -4.50
N ASP A 54 -9.38 -10.22 -4.29
CA ASP A 54 -10.53 -10.13 -5.21
C ASP A 54 -11.23 -8.76 -5.14
N GLU A 55 -11.08 -8.07 -4.02
CA GLU A 55 -11.72 -6.79 -3.77
C GLU A 55 -11.07 -5.65 -4.55
N LYS A 56 -11.91 -4.70 -4.97
CA LYS A 56 -11.44 -3.46 -5.57
C LYS A 56 -10.68 -2.64 -4.52
N LEU A 57 -9.39 -2.41 -4.79
CA LEU A 57 -8.52 -1.60 -3.96
C LEU A 57 -8.71 -0.11 -4.26
N ASP A 58 -8.79 0.72 -3.21
CA ASP A 58 -8.83 2.17 -3.34
C ASP A 58 -7.43 2.77 -3.33
N THR A 59 -6.64 2.38 -2.32
CA THR A 59 -5.30 2.89 -2.07
C THR A 59 -4.33 1.72 -1.94
N ILE A 60 -3.16 1.84 -2.57
CA ILE A 60 -2.02 0.95 -2.32
C ILE A 60 -0.92 1.78 -1.66
N THR A 61 -0.47 1.37 -0.47
CA THR A 61 0.60 2.05 0.26
C THR A 61 1.88 1.21 0.27
N LEU A 62 2.99 1.83 -0.13
CA LEU A 62 4.25 1.13 -0.41
C LEU A 62 5.21 1.19 0.78
N TYR A 63 5.73 0.03 1.19
CA TYR A 63 6.77 -0.14 2.20
C TYR A 63 7.91 -1.07 1.75
N LEU A 64 8.11 -1.16 0.42
CA LEU A 64 9.16 -1.95 -0.20
C LEU A 64 10.27 -1.07 -0.77
N ASN A 65 11.47 -1.66 -0.87
CA ASN A 65 12.59 -1.01 -1.55
C ASN A 65 12.24 -0.78 -3.04
N PRO A 66 12.56 0.40 -3.63
CA PRO A 66 12.28 0.70 -5.03
C PRO A 66 12.75 -0.36 -6.04
N ILE A 67 13.84 -1.08 -5.72
CA ILE A 67 14.37 -2.18 -6.56
C ILE A 67 13.36 -3.31 -6.71
N HIS A 68 12.53 -3.55 -5.70
CA HIS A 68 11.47 -4.58 -5.73
C HIS A 68 10.14 -4.07 -6.29
N LEU A 69 10.01 -2.77 -6.57
CA LEU A 69 8.77 -2.20 -7.10
C LEU A 69 8.50 -2.68 -8.53
N ILE A 70 9.55 -2.99 -9.28
CA ILE A 70 9.42 -3.53 -10.63
C ILE A 70 8.67 -4.87 -10.66
N ASP A 71 8.86 -5.70 -9.64
CA ASP A 71 8.24 -7.03 -9.55
C ASP A 71 6.73 -6.99 -9.28
N VAL A 72 6.21 -5.85 -8.84
CA VAL A 72 4.81 -5.67 -8.43
C VAL A 72 4.09 -4.56 -9.20
N LEU A 73 4.79 -3.85 -10.08
CA LEU A 73 4.26 -2.70 -10.80
C LEU A 73 3.11 -3.10 -11.75
N ASP A 74 3.27 -4.23 -12.45
CA ASP A 74 2.23 -4.71 -13.36
C ASP A 74 0.96 -5.11 -12.59
N ASP A 75 1.08 -5.72 -11.40
CA ASP A 75 -0.06 -6.01 -10.53
C ASP A 75 -0.78 -4.72 -10.07
N ILE A 76 -0.04 -3.65 -9.76
CA ILE A 76 -0.62 -2.35 -9.38
C ILE A 76 -1.40 -1.76 -10.57
N LEU A 77 -0.82 -1.80 -11.77
CA LEU A 77 -1.42 -1.30 -13.00
C LEU A 77 -2.67 -2.10 -13.39
N GLU A 78 -2.70 -3.41 -13.12
CA GLU A 78 -3.88 -4.26 -13.34
C GLU A 78 -4.99 -3.94 -12.34
N LYS A 79 -4.66 -3.76 -11.05
CA LYS A 79 -5.64 -3.44 -10.01
C LYS A 79 -6.24 -2.03 -10.15
N LYS A 80 -5.54 -1.11 -10.82
CA LYS A 80 -5.98 0.28 -11.06
C LYS A 80 -6.60 0.94 -9.83
N PRO A 81 -5.87 1.02 -8.70
CA PRO A 81 -6.35 1.75 -7.54
C PRO A 81 -6.54 3.22 -7.89
N ARG A 82 -7.33 3.94 -7.08
CA ARG A 82 -7.44 5.40 -7.21
C ARG A 82 -6.10 6.08 -6.91
N ARG A 83 -5.37 5.58 -5.90
CA ARG A 83 -4.09 6.15 -5.46
C ARG A 83 -3.04 5.10 -5.11
N VAL A 84 -1.78 5.43 -5.37
CA VAL A 84 -0.60 4.78 -4.78
C VAL A 84 0.17 5.78 -3.90
N ILE A 85 0.43 5.41 -2.64
CA ILE A 85 1.23 6.22 -1.70
C ILE A 85 2.65 5.68 -1.65
N PHE A 86 3.60 6.52 -2.04
CA PHE A 86 5.03 6.29 -1.89
C PHE A 86 5.49 6.83 -0.53
N ASN A 87 5.60 5.95 0.47
CA ASN A 87 6.15 6.32 1.77
C ASN A 87 7.65 6.63 1.67
N PRO A 88 8.23 7.38 2.63
CA PRO A 88 9.64 7.74 2.61
C PRO A 88 10.57 6.53 2.39
N GLY A 89 11.44 6.63 1.38
CA GLY A 89 12.40 5.59 1.00
C GLY A 89 11.87 4.57 -0.02
N THR A 90 10.68 4.80 -0.59
CA THR A 90 10.08 3.94 -1.63
C THR A 90 10.00 4.61 -3.01
N GLU A 91 10.53 5.82 -3.15
CA GLU A 91 10.39 6.68 -4.32
C GLU A 91 11.08 6.10 -5.58
N SER A 92 10.44 6.27 -6.73
CA SER A 92 11.02 5.93 -8.03
C SER A 92 10.39 6.74 -9.16
N GLU A 93 11.13 7.69 -9.73
CA GLU A 93 10.63 8.57 -10.80
C GLU A 93 10.09 7.79 -12.01
N THR A 94 10.76 6.71 -12.39
CA THR A 94 10.36 5.87 -13.52
C THR A 94 9.01 5.20 -13.29
N HIS A 95 8.80 4.63 -12.10
CA HIS A 95 7.55 3.93 -11.78
C HIS A 95 6.40 4.92 -11.55
N ILE A 96 6.68 6.08 -10.95
CA ILE A 96 5.69 7.14 -10.75
C ILE A 96 5.11 7.59 -12.09
N LYS A 97 5.95 7.90 -13.08
CA LYS A 97 5.48 8.29 -14.42
C LYS A 97 4.59 7.21 -15.07
N ARG A 98 4.93 5.94 -14.88
CA ARG A 98 4.16 4.83 -15.45
C ARG A 98 2.78 4.69 -14.78
N LEU A 99 2.68 4.95 -13.48
CA LEU A 99 1.40 4.97 -12.76
C LEU A 99 0.53 6.16 -13.17
N GLU A 100 1.12 7.35 -13.27
CA GLU A 100 0.42 8.57 -13.70
C GLU A 100 -0.12 8.45 -15.13
N GLN A 101 0.66 7.85 -16.04
CA GLN A 101 0.23 7.54 -17.41
C GLN A 101 -0.95 6.54 -17.49
N ALA A 102 -1.19 5.80 -16.41
CA ALA A 102 -2.31 4.87 -16.28
C ALA A 102 -3.49 5.48 -15.48
N ASP A 103 -3.50 6.80 -15.30
CA ASP A 103 -4.51 7.56 -14.55
C ASP A 103 -4.61 7.17 -13.05
N ILE A 104 -3.51 6.67 -12.48
CA ILE A 104 -3.41 6.36 -11.04
C ILE A 104 -2.77 7.56 -10.34
N VAL A 105 -3.45 8.09 -9.31
CA VAL A 105 -2.90 9.20 -8.53
C VAL A 105 -1.71 8.72 -7.73
N VAL A 106 -0.58 9.41 -7.83
CA VAL A 106 0.61 9.16 -7.03
C VAL A 106 0.72 10.20 -5.94
N GLU A 107 0.91 9.76 -4.70
CA GLU A 107 1.14 10.65 -3.56
C GLU A 107 2.45 10.27 -2.86
N ARG A 108 3.38 11.24 -2.76
CA ARG A 108 4.61 11.08 -1.98
C ARG A 108 4.36 11.58 -0.56
N ALA A 109 4.00 10.68 0.33
CA ALA A 109 3.61 11.03 1.68
C ALA A 109 3.84 9.88 2.66
N CYS A 110 3.89 10.20 3.95
CA CYS A 110 3.88 9.20 5.00
C CYS A 110 2.43 8.86 5.37
N THR A 111 2.03 7.61 5.14
CA THR A 111 0.68 7.10 5.47
C THR A 111 0.32 7.36 6.93
N LEU A 112 1.27 7.16 7.86
CA LEU A 112 1.03 7.44 9.28
C LEU A 112 0.78 8.93 9.54
N VAL A 113 1.47 9.83 8.85
CA VAL A 113 1.25 11.27 8.98
C VAL A 113 -0.14 11.61 8.46
N LEU A 114 -0.49 11.17 7.24
CA LEU A 114 -1.81 11.38 6.65
C LEU A 114 -2.95 10.88 7.54
N LEU A 115 -2.81 9.69 8.13
CA LEU A 115 -3.79 9.15 9.08
C LEU A 115 -3.83 9.96 10.39
N SER A 116 -2.69 10.46 10.86
CA SER A 116 -2.62 11.29 12.09
C SER A 116 -3.25 12.67 11.93
N THR A 117 -3.12 13.26 10.74
CA THR A 117 -3.58 14.60 10.43
C THR A 117 -4.97 14.62 9.78
N ASN A 118 -5.63 13.46 9.68
CA ASN A 118 -6.93 13.27 8.99
C ASN A 118 -6.89 13.69 7.50
N GLN A 119 -5.74 13.53 6.85
CA GLN A 119 -5.52 13.82 5.43
C GLN A 119 -5.45 12.56 4.56
N PHE A 120 -5.67 11.37 5.13
CA PHE A 120 -5.61 10.14 4.34
C PHE A 120 -6.68 10.08 3.24
N GLU A 121 -7.89 10.57 3.50
CA GLU A 121 -8.99 10.58 2.52
C GLU A 121 -9.00 11.83 1.63
N SER A 122 -8.22 12.86 1.97
CA SER A 122 -8.23 14.10 1.20
C SER A 122 -7.47 13.94 -0.11
N MET A 123 -8.18 13.54 -1.17
CA MET A 123 -7.88 13.82 -2.59
C MET A 123 -9.14 13.72 -3.43
#